data_AF-Q6ZYC9-F1
#
_entry.id   AF-Q6ZYC9-F1
#
_cell.length_a   1.000
_cell.length_b   1.000
_cell.length_c   1.000
_cell.angle_alpha   90.00
_cell.angle_beta   90.00
_cell.angle_gamma   90.00
#
_symmetry.space_group_name_H-M   'P 1'
#
loop_
_entity.id
_entity.type
_entity.pdbx_description
1 polymer ?
#
loop_
_entity_poly.entity_id
_entity_poly.type
_entity_poly.pdbx_seq_one_letter_code
_entity_poly.pdbx_strand_id
1 'polypeptide(L)'
;TMPSNCNGSRFKKELLSPRMQSKLKISWPNVVSSNDTKFWESEWNKHGTCSEQTLNQVQYFEISHEMWNSFNITDILKNASIVPHPTQTWKYSDIVSAIQSKTQRTPLLRCKTDPAHPNANTQ
;
A
#
# COMPACT_ATOMS: atom_id res chain seq x y z
N THR A 1 14.89 -7.82 6.08
CA THR A 1 13.74 -7.51 6.96
C THR A 1 13.48 -6.01 6.88
N MET A 2 12.23 -5.57 6.86
CA MET A 2 11.90 -4.13 6.87
C MET A 2 12.02 -3.60 8.31
N PRO A 3 12.69 -2.47 8.56
CA PRO A 3 12.79 -1.89 9.91
C PRO A 3 11.42 -1.66 10.55
N SER A 4 11.33 -1.90 11.85
CA SER A 4 10.10 -1.70 12.61
C SER A 4 10.35 -1.38 14.08
N ASN A 5 9.43 -0.66 14.71
CA ASN A 5 9.43 -0.27 16.12
C ASN A 5 10.71 0.51 16.52
N CYS A 6 11.21 1.36 15.62
CA CYS A 6 12.34 2.23 15.91
C CYS A 6 11.96 3.31 16.92
N ASN A 7 12.93 3.76 17.71
CA ASN A 7 12.74 4.92 18.58
C ASN A 7 12.44 6.16 17.74
N GLY A 8 11.41 6.90 18.11
CA GLY A 8 10.97 8.11 17.40
C GLY A 8 9.75 8.74 18.06
N SER A 9 9.26 9.84 17.48
CA SER A 9 8.07 10.52 17.97
C SER A 9 6.83 9.66 17.80
N ARG A 10 5.90 9.75 18.76
CA ARG A 10 4.59 9.11 18.65
C ARG A 10 3.73 9.85 17.65
N PHE A 11 2.86 9.09 17.00
CA PHE A 11 1.90 9.64 16.05
C PHE A 11 1.07 10.76 16.69
N LYS A 12 0.90 11.85 15.93
CA LYS A 12 0.11 13.02 16.31
C LYS A 12 -0.81 13.43 15.16
N LYS A 13 -2.11 13.14 15.28
CA LYS A 13 -3.10 13.42 14.24
C LYS A 13 -3.15 14.91 13.89
N GLU A 14 -2.98 15.77 14.89
CA GLU A 14 -3.00 17.23 14.79
C GLU A 14 -1.94 17.80 13.85
N LEU A 15 -0.85 17.06 13.58
CA LEU A 15 0.15 17.45 12.58
C LEU A 15 -0.35 17.27 11.15
N LEU A 16 -1.37 16.42 10.93
CA LEU A 16 -1.95 16.20 9.62
C LEU A 16 -3.09 17.20 9.39
N SER A 17 -2.91 18.08 8.40
CA SER A 17 -3.95 19.04 8.02
C SER A 17 -5.26 18.32 7.61
N PRO A 18 -6.43 18.97 7.72
CA PRO A 18 -7.69 18.39 7.25
C PRO A 18 -7.64 17.93 5.79
N ARG A 19 -6.93 18.68 4.94
CA ARG A 19 -6.71 18.31 3.54
C ARG A 19 -5.90 17.01 3.40
N MET A 20 -4.84 16.85 4.21
CA MET A 20 -4.04 15.62 4.21
C MET A 20 -4.85 14.44 4.73
N GLN A 21 -5.64 14.62 5.80
CA GLN A 21 -6.52 13.57 6.31
C GLN A 21 -7.53 13.11 5.24
N SER A 22 -8.11 14.03 4.46
CA SER A 22 -9.01 13.68 3.36
C SER A 22 -8.30 12.90 2.25
N LYS A 23 -7.05 13.26 1.91
CA LYS A 23 -6.22 12.51 0.96
C LYS A 23 -5.97 11.07 1.45
N LEU A 24 -5.55 10.92 2.71
CA LEU A 24 -5.24 9.62 3.30
C LEU A 24 -6.48 8.73 3.44
N LYS A 25 -7.67 9.28 3.66
CA LYS A 25 -8.92 8.49 3.64
C LYS A 25 -9.18 7.80 2.29
N ILE A 26 -8.65 8.37 1.21
CA ILE A 26 -8.79 7.80 -0.14
C ILE A 26 -7.63 6.85 -0.42
N SER A 27 -6.39 7.30 -0.20
CA SER A 27 -5.20 6.54 -0.61
C SER A 27 -4.74 5.49 0.42
N TRP A 28 -5.12 5.64 1.69
CA TRP A 28 -4.66 4.80 2.78
C TRP A 28 -5.77 4.51 3.82
N PRO A 29 -6.96 4.01 3.41
CA PRO A 29 -8.02 3.64 4.35
C PRO A 29 -7.66 2.37 5.13
N ASN A 30 -8.32 2.18 6.27
CA ASN A 30 -8.33 0.91 6.96
C ASN A 30 -9.37 -0.02 6.33
N VAL A 31 -8.90 -1.07 5.66
CA VAL A 31 -9.76 -2.03 4.95
C VAL A 31 -10.23 -3.20 5.81
N VAL A 32 -9.81 -3.27 7.09
CA VAL A 32 -10.21 -4.32 8.05
C VAL A 32 -11.25 -3.81 9.03
N SER A 33 -11.16 -2.54 9.42
CA SER A 33 -12.09 -1.88 10.34
C SER A 33 -12.32 -0.44 9.88
N SER A 34 -13.36 0.23 10.40
CA SER A 34 -13.72 1.59 10.00
C SER A 34 -12.86 2.72 10.58
N ASN A 35 -11.77 2.42 11.30
CA ASN A 35 -10.94 3.44 11.96
C ASN A 35 -9.61 3.65 11.22
N ASP A 36 -9.60 4.61 10.29
CA ASP A 36 -8.41 4.98 9.50
C ASP A 36 -7.31 5.60 10.36
N THR A 37 -7.67 6.48 11.31
CA THR A 37 -6.68 7.17 12.15
C THR A 37 -5.88 6.17 12.99
N LYS A 38 -6.54 5.14 13.55
CA LYS A 38 -5.86 4.08 14.31
C LYS A 38 -4.89 3.29 13.43
N PHE A 39 -5.22 3.13 12.14
CA PHE A 39 -4.32 2.48 11.19
C PHE A 39 -3.10 3.35 10.89
N TRP A 40 -3.30 4.63 10.58
CA TRP A 40 -2.20 5.58 10.35
C TRP A 40 -1.26 5.69 11.56
N GLU A 41 -1.84 5.74 12.76
CA GLU A 41 -1.09 5.71 14.02
C GLU A 41 -0.21 4.46 14.13
N SER A 42 -0.78 3.29 13.84
CA SER A 42 -0.07 2.02 13.91
C SER A 42 1.07 1.96 12.90
N GLU A 43 0.84 2.43 11.66
CA GLU A 43 1.85 2.45 10.60
C GLU A 43 2.98 3.46 10.89
N TRP A 44 2.65 4.65 11.41
CA TRP A 44 3.69 5.60 11.82
C TRP A 44 4.53 5.06 12.97
N ASN A 45 3.87 4.63 14.06
CA ASN A 45 4.56 4.16 15.26
C ASN A 45 5.41 2.89 15.01
N LYS A 46 4.98 2.04 14.06
CA LYS A 46 5.68 0.81 13.72
C LYS A 46 6.73 1.00 12.63
N HIS A 47 6.46 1.79 11.59
CA HIS A 47 7.33 1.88 10.41
C HIS A 47 7.83 3.30 10.14
N GLY A 48 6.97 4.31 10.28
CA GLY A 48 7.34 5.71 10.03
C GLY A 48 8.49 6.22 10.89
N THR A 49 8.52 5.88 12.18
CA THR A 49 9.59 6.28 13.11
C THR A 49 10.98 5.81 12.67
N CYS A 50 11.07 4.73 11.90
CA CYS A 50 12.34 4.25 11.35
C CYS A 50 12.93 5.15 10.26
N SER A 51 12.15 6.07 9.70
CA SER A 51 12.58 7.05 8.70
C SER A 51 12.61 8.48 9.21
N GLU A 52 12.29 8.70 10.49
CA GLU A 52 12.02 10.02 11.06
C GLU A 52 13.19 11.01 10.95
N GLN A 53 14.43 10.50 10.96
CA GLN A 53 15.63 11.32 10.76
C GLN A 53 15.66 12.04 9.40
N THR A 54 14.90 11.54 8.42
CA THR A 54 14.82 12.08 7.06
C THR A 54 13.42 12.57 6.69
N LEU A 55 12.39 11.90 7.19
CA LEU A 55 10.99 12.17 6.88
C LEU A 55 10.22 12.31 8.19
N ASN A 56 9.87 13.55 8.56
CA ASN A 56 8.95 13.74 9.68
C ASN A 56 7.56 13.14 9.36
N GLN A 57 6.68 13.05 10.35
CA GLN A 57 5.36 12.42 10.17
C GLN A 57 4.57 13.00 8.99
N VAL A 58 4.59 14.32 8.80
CA VAL A 58 3.86 14.97 7.70
C VAL A 58 4.43 14.52 6.36
N GLN A 59 5.76 14.58 6.20
CA GLN A 59 6.44 14.18 4.97
C GLN A 59 6.27 12.69 4.66
N TYR A 60 6.31 11.83 5.68
CA TYR A 60 6.08 10.40 5.53
C TYR A 60 4.72 10.11 4.88
N PHE A 61 3.65 10.72 5.38
CA PHE A 61 2.31 10.54 4.82
C PHE A 61 2.13 11.24 3.47
N GLU A 62 2.74 12.41 3.27
CA GLU A 62 2.69 13.13 1.99
C GLU A 62 3.31 12.32 0.86
N ILE A 63 4.55 11.86 1.04
CA ILE A 63 5.25 11.03 0.04
C ILE A 63 4.49 9.72 -0.18
N SER A 64 3.96 9.10 0.87
CA SER A 64 3.17 7.87 0.72
C SER A 64 1.92 8.07 -0.15
N HIS A 65 1.23 9.20 0.02
CA HIS A 65 0.09 9.57 -0.84
C HIS A 65 0.53 9.86 -2.28
N GLU A 66 1.64 10.58 -2.47
CA GLU A 66 2.19 10.87 -3.80
C GLU A 66 2.61 9.59 -4.54
N MET A 67 3.23 8.64 -3.83
CA MET A 67 3.58 7.33 -4.38
C MET A 67 2.34 6.55 -4.81
N TRP A 68 1.28 6.53 -3.99
CA TRP A 68 0.00 5.91 -4.34
C TRP A 68 -0.62 6.54 -5.59
N ASN A 69 -0.59 7.87 -5.70
CA ASN A 69 -1.17 8.60 -6.82
C ASN A 69 -0.35 8.45 -8.12
N SER A 70 0.98 8.37 -8.02
CA SER A 70 1.87 8.29 -9.18
C SER A 70 1.81 6.93 -9.88
N PHE A 71 1.50 5.88 -9.14
CA PHE A 71 1.44 4.51 -9.66
C PHE A 71 0.09 3.87 -9.35
N ASN A 72 -0.97 4.37 -10.00
CA ASN A 72 -2.30 3.80 -9.88
C ASN A 72 -2.35 2.37 -10.48
N ILE A 73 -2.05 1.37 -9.63
CA ILE A 73 -1.99 -0.04 -10.01
C ILE A 73 -3.31 -0.52 -10.62
N THR A 74 -4.44 -0.01 -10.13
CA THR A 74 -5.78 -0.35 -10.65
C THR A 74 -5.89 0.02 -12.12
N ASP A 75 -5.50 1.24 -12.50
CA ASP A 75 -5.56 1.70 -13.89
C ASP A 75 -4.54 0.97 -14.76
N ILE A 76 -3.34 0.72 -14.23
CA ILE A 76 -2.29 -0.03 -14.93
C ILE A 76 -2.79 -1.42 -15.32
N LEU A 77 -3.39 -2.15 -14.37
CA LEU A 77 -3.91 -3.50 -14.60
C LEU A 77 -5.15 -3.48 -15.50
N LYS A 78 -6.07 -2.53 -15.29
CA LYS A 78 -7.26 -2.36 -16.13
C LYS A 78 -6.90 -2.12 -17.60
N ASN A 79 -5.88 -1.30 -17.87
CA ASN A 79 -5.40 -1.03 -19.22
C ASN A 79 -4.75 -2.26 -19.89
N ALA A 80 -4.30 -3.24 -19.09
CA ALA A 80 -3.85 -4.54 -19.57
C ALA A 80 -4.98 -5.59 -19.61
N SER A 81 -6.24 -5.16 -19.45
CA SER A 81 -7.42 -6.04 -19.35
C SER A 81 -7.36 -7.04 -18.17
N ILE A 82 -6.57 -6.72 -17.14
CA ILE A 82 -6.51 -7.45 -15.87
C ILE A 82 -7.40 -6.72 -14.88
N VAL A 83 -8.60 -7.25 -14.64
CA VAL A 83 -9.61 -6.66 -13.75
C VAL A 83 -10.10 -7.69 -12.74
N PRO A 84 -10.44 -7.33 -11.49
CA PRO A 84 -10.96 -8.30 -10.53
C PRO A 84 -12.15 -9.11 -11.09
N HIS A 85 -12.12 -10.43 -10.92
CA HIS A 85 -13.13 -11.35 -11.44
C HIS A 85 -13.31 -12.52 -10.46
N PRO A 86 -14.54 -13.02 -10.24
CA PRO A 86 -14.79 -14.07 -9.25
C PRO A 86 -14.19 -15.43 -9.60
N THR A 87 -13.99 -15.74 -10.89
CA THR A 87 -13.57 -17.07 -11.35
C THR A 87 -12.40 -17.07 -12.33
N GLN A 88 -12.03 -15.91 -12.86
CA GLN A 88 -10.95 -15.81 -13.84
C GLN A 88 -9.65 -15.63 -13.07
N THR A 89 -8.62 -16.34 -13.50
CA THR A 89 -7.29 -16.26 -12.94
C THR A 89 -6.35 -15.58 -13.93
N TRP A 90 -5.29 -14.97 -13.41
CA TRP A 90 -4.22 -14.38 -14.20
C TRP A 90 -2.92 -15.04 -13.84
N LYS A 91 -2.02 -15.17 -14.82
CA LYS A 91 -0.67 -15.66 -14.55
C LYS A 91 0.09 -14.61 -13.76
N TYR A 92 0.95 -15.06 -12.86
CA TYR A 92 1.86 -14.20 -12.12
C TYR A 92 2.67 -13.27 -13.04
N SER A 93 3.19 -13.84 -14.14
CA SER A 93 3.98 -13.12 -15.16
C SER A 93 3.22 -11.97 -15.81
N ASP A 94 1.91 -12.12 -16.02
CA ASP A 94 1.10 -11.13 -16.72
C ASP A 94 0.89 -9.89 -15.84
N ILE A 95 0.62 -10.11 -14.55
CA ILE A 95 0.49 -9.04 -13.54
C ILE A 95 1.83 -8.31 -13.37
N VAL A 96 2.93 -9.06 -13.22
CA VAL A 96 4.27 -8.48 -13.07
C VAL A 96 4.65 -7.64 -14.29
N SER A 97 4.45 -8.18 -15.49
CA SER A 97 4.81 -7.49 -16.74
C SER A 97 3.99 -6.22 -16.95
N ALA A 98 2.69 -6.25 -16.67
CA ALA A 98 1.82 -5.07 -16.75
C ALA A 98 2.32 -3.94 -15.84
N ILE A 99 2.62 -4.24 -14.58
CA ILE A 99 3.13 -3.24 -13.61
C ILE A 99 4.54 -2.77 -14.00
N GLN A 100 5.43 -3.69 -14.39
CA GLN A 100 6.80 -3.36 -14.77
C GLN A 100 6.86 -2.45 -16.00
N SER A 101 5.96 -2.63 -16.97
CA SER A 101 5.90 -1.78 -18.17
C SER A 101 5.64 -0.30 -17.88
N LYS A 102 4.99 0.01 -16.76
CA LYS A 102 4.63 1.38 -16.36
C LYS A 102 5.55 1.95 -15.30
N THR A 103 5.98 1.11 -14.36
CA THR A 103 6.84 1.53 -13.25
C THR A 103 8.34 1.47 -13.57
N GLN A 104 8.72 0.78 -14.65
CA GLN A 104 10.11 0.44 -15.01
C GLN A 104 10.85 -0.32 -13.90
N ARG A 105 10.11 -0.92 -12.95
CA ARG A 105 10.63 -1.69 -11.82
C ARG A 105 9.89 -3.00 -11.70
N THR A 106 10.56 -4.04 -11.24
CA THR A 106 9.92 -5.33 -10.97
C THR A 106 9.18 -5.27 -9.63
N PRO A 107 7.85 -5.42 -9.61
CA PRO A 107 7.09 -5.46 -8.36
C PRO A 107 7.32 -6.77 -7.60
N LEU A 108 7.10 -6.71 -6.28
CA LEU A 108 6.95 -7.91 -5.45
C LEU A 108 5.45 -8.16 -5.22
N LEU A 109 4.91 -9.26 -5.76
CA LEU A 109 3.54 -9.67 -5.49
C LEU A 109 3.47 -10.51 -4.21
N ARG A 110 2.51 -10.19 -3.34
CA ARG A 110 2.18 -10.99 -2.15
C ARG A 110 0.78 -11.57 -2.30
N CYS A 111 0.67 -12.88 -2.25
CA CYS A 111 -0.59 -13.61 -2.39
C CYS A 111 -1.02 -14.21 -1.05
N LYS A 112 -2.33 -14.39 -0.90
CA LYS A 112 -2.93 -15.21 0.16
C LYS A 112 -3.62 -16.38 -0.52
N THR A 113 -3.36 -17.59 -0.07
CA THR A 113 -4.01 -18.80 -0.62
C THR A 113 -5.52 -18.73 -0.41
N ASP A 114 -6.28 -19.13 -1.42
CA ASP A 114 -7.72 -19.31 -1.30
C ASP A 114 -8.02 -20.47 -0.34
N PRO A 115 -8.75 -20.23 0.77
CA PRO A 115 -9.14 -21.30 1.69
C PRO A 115 -9.94 -22.42 1.02
N ALA A 116 -10.68 -22.12 -0.06
CA ALA A 116 -11.43 -23.12 -0.83
C ALA A 116 -10.53 -24.00 -1.70
N HIS A 117 -9.33 -23.53 -2.05
CA HIS A 117 -8.37 -24.21 -2.92
C HIS A 117 -6.94 -24.14 -2.36
N PRO A 118 -6.65 -24.87 -1.25
CA PRO A 118 -5.39 -24.75 -0.51
C PRO A 118 -4.15 -25.21 -1.31
N ASN A 119 -4.32 -25.96 -2.40
CA ASN A 119 -3.24 -26.57 -3.18
C ASN A 119 -2.98 -25.89 -4.53
N ALA A 120 -3.53 -24.70 -4.79
CA ALA A 120 -3.37 -24.02 -6.08
C ALA A 120 -1.96 -23.43 -6.35
N ASN A 121 -1.01 -23.56 -5.42
CA ASN A 121 0.32 -22.96 -5.49
C ASN A 121 1.37 -23.81 -6.25
N THR A 122 1.02 -24.30 -7.44
CA THR A 122 2.01 -24.85 -8.38
C THR A 122 1.76 -24.28 -9.78
N GLN A 123 2.12 -23.02 -9.98
CA GLN A 123 2.61 -22.48 -11.25
C GLN A 123 3.15 -21.05 -11.09
#